data_AF-A0A9X2CXP7-F1
#
_entry.id   AF-A0A9X2CXP7-F1
#
_cell.length_a   1.000
_cell.length_b   1.000
_cell.length_c   1.000
_cell.angle_alpha   90.00
_cell.angle_beta   90.00
_cell.angle_gamma   90.00
#
_symmetry.space_group_name_H-M   'P 1'
#
loop_
_entity.id
_entity.type
_entity.pdbx_description
1 polymer ?
#
loop_
_entity_poly.entity_id
_entity_poly.type
_entity_poly.pdbx_seq_one_letter_code
_entity_poly.pdbx_strand_id
1 'polypeptide(L)'
;MNQSLTALMTKLNWQRTELNTHLQSVENESGKVKLQLEELEQKLNQSCVTPFLINPELEINRLNFIAQLNEQKETLGLILKKHQALEIKLKDKLHRTKTELKMLERYLEREQHNQQGQQKKIHEHSLDEWVIQKRNRYENQ
;
A
#
# COMPACT_ATOMS: atom_id res chain seq x y z
N MET A 1 15.92 14.19 -19.65
CA MET A 1 15.30 13.06 -18.90
C MET A 1 14.57 12.17 -19.88
N ASN A 2 14.68 10.85 -19.74
CA ASN A 2 13.98 9.89 -20.60
C ASN A 2 12.46 9.96 -20.31
N GLN A 3 11.66 10.43 -21.29
CA GLN A 3 10.22 10.64 -21.15
C GLN A 3 9.48 9.36 -20.72
N SER A 4 9.94 8.20 -21.19
CA SER A 4 9.36 6.89 -20.85
C SER A 4 9.53 6.55 -19.37
N LEU A 5 10.67 6.93 -18.77
CA LEU A 5 10.97 6.67 -17.36
C LEU A 5 10.12 7.55 -16.44
N THR A 6 9.98 8.84 -16.79
CA THR A 6 9.09 9.75 -16.07
C THR A 6 7.64 9.28 -16.14
N ALA A 7 7.16 8.83 -17.31
CA ALA A 7 5.82 8.28 -17.47
C ALA A 7 5.60 7.03 -16.59
N LEU A 8 6.59 6.14 -16.51
CA LEU A 8 6.53 4.96 -15.65
C LEU A 8 6.44 5.33 -14.17
N MET A 9 7.27 6.28 -13.69
CA MET A 9 7.21 6.74 -12.31
C MET A 9 5.87 7.39 -11.96
N THR A 10 5.33 8.22 -12.87
CA THR A 10 4.00 8.82 -12.68
C THR A 10 2.92 7.75 -12.58
N LYS A 11 2.97 6.72 -13.45
CA LYS A 11 2.04 5.59 -13.40
C LYS A 11 2.14 4.82 -12.08
N LEU A 12 3.34 4.49 -11.63
CA LEU A 12 3.54 3.77 -10.37
C LEU A 12 3.11 4.60 -9.15
N ASN A 13 3.34 5.91 -9.17
CA ASN A 13 2.84 6.81 -8.13
C ASN A 13 1.31 6.85 -8.11
N TRP A 14 0.67 6.92 -9.27
CA TRP A 14 -0.80 6.87 -9.37
C TRP A 14 -1.35 5.54 -8.84
N GLN A 15 -0.75 4.41 -9.23
CA GLN A 15 -1.11 3.09 -8.72
C GLN A 15 -0.94 2.99 -7.21
N ARG A 16 0.14 3.55 -6.66
CA ARG A 16 0.36 3.60 -5.21
C ARG A 16 -0.73 4.39 -4.50
N THR A 17 -1.13 5.55 -5.04
CA THR A 17 -2.21 6.34 -4.45
C THR A 17 -3.55 5.61 -4.49
N GLU A 18 -3.87 4.97 -5.61
CA GLU A 18 -5.08 4.17 -5.77
C GLU A 18 -5.12 2.99 -4.78
N LEU A 19 -4.01 2.25 -4.66
CA LEU A 19 -3.89 1.14 -3.71
C LEU A 19 -4.02 1.60 -2.25
N ASN A 20 -3.48 2.77 -1.90
CA ASN A 20 -3.64 3.33 -0.56
C ASN A 20 -5.10 3.69 -0.27
N THR A 21 -5.79 4.35 -1.20
CA THR A 21 -7.21 4.70 -1.05
C THR A 21 -8.05 3.43 -0.90
N HIS A 22 -7.77 2.40 -1.71
CA HIS A 22 -8.47 1.13 -1.60
C HIS A 22 -8.18 0.43 -0.26
N LEU A 23 -6.94 0.44 0.20
CA LEU A 23 -6.58 -0.13 1.51
C LEU A 23 -7.34 0.57 2.64
N GLN A 24 -7.38 1.89 2.64
CA GLN A 24 -8.10 2.66 3.65
C GLN A 24 -9.61 2.35 3.63
N SER A 25 -10.19 2.21 2.44
CA SER A 25 -11.60 1.82 2.29
C SER A 25 -11.86 0.45 2.92
N VAL A 26 -11.02 -0.56 2.62
CA VAL A 26 -11.16 -1.91 3.17
C VAL A 26 -10.94 -1.92 4.69
N GLU A 27 -9.97 -1.18 5.21
CA GLU A 27 -9.71 -1.07 6.65
C GLU A 27 -10.91 -0.44 7.39
N ASN A 28 -11.57 0.55 6.78
CA ASN A 28 -12.79 1.15 7.33
C ASN A 28 -13.94 0.13 7.37
N GLU A 29 -14.18 -0.61 6.29
CA GLU A 29 -15.23 -1.63 6.24
C GLU A 29 -14.94 -2.80 7.20
N SER A 30 -13.69 -3.22 7.30
CA SER A 30 -13.19 -4.18 8.29
C SER A 30 -13.47 -3.70 9.72
N GLY A 31 -13.23 -2.41 10.01
CA GLY A 31 -13.54 -1.78 11.28
C GLY A 31 -15.04 -1.81 11.62
N LYS A 32 -15.91 -1.47 10.66
CA LYS A 32 -17.37 -1.56 10.85
C LYS A 32 -17.83 -2.98 11.17
N VAL A 33 -17.31 -3.98 10.44
CA VAL A 33 -17.65 -5.39 10.68
C VAL A 33 -17.18 -5.84 12.07
N LYS A 34 -16.02 -5.40 12.54
CA LYS A 34 -15.55 -5.70 13.91
C LYS A 34 -16.49 -5.13 14.97
N LEU A 35 -16.91 -3.87 14.82
CA LEU A 35 -17.86 -3.26 15.75
C LEU A 35 -19.19 -4.02 15.77
N GLN A 36 -19.71 -4.41 14.61
CA GLN A 36 -20.94 -5.21 14.53
C GLN A 36 -20.78 -6.59 15.20
N LEU A 37 -19.62 -7.22 15.07
CA LEU A 37 -19.33 -8.48 15.77
C LEU A 37 -19.28 -8.31 17.29
N GLU A 38 -18.66 -7.23 17.77
CA GLU A 38 -18.63 -6.91 19.21
C GLU A 38 -20.04 -6.65 19.77
N GLU A 39 -20.87 -5.89 19.04
CA GLU A 39 -22.27 -5.67 19.41
C GLU A 39 -23.08 -6.97 19.44
N LEU A 40 -22.90 -7.86 18.46
CA LEU A 40 -23.55 -9.17 18.44
C LEU A 40 -23.09 -10.05 19.60
N GLU A 41 -21.81 -10.02 19.94
CA GLU A 41 -21.26 -10.78 21.06
C GLU A 41 -21.83 -10.31 22.39
N GLN A 42 -22.01 -9.00 22.57
CA GLN A 42 -22.72 -8.45 23.73
C GLN A 42 -24.18 -8.91 23.78
N LYS A 43 -24.91 -8.86 22.66
CA LYS A 43 -26.31 -9.33 22.57
C LYS A 43 -26.44 -10.82 22.87
N LEU A 44 -25.52 -11.64 22.39
CA LEU A 44 -25.49 -13.08 22.69
C LEU A 44 -25.28 -13.33 24.18
N ASN A 45 -24.31 -12.64 24.80
CA ASN A 45 -24.02 -12.78 26.22
C ASN A 45 -25.22 -12.41 27.11
N GLN A 46 -25.95 -11.35 26.74
CA GLN A 46 -27.19 -10.95 27.42
C GLN A 46 -28.30 -11.99 27.23
N SER A 47 -28.41 -12.55 26.03
CA SER A 47 -29.44 -13.53 25.68
C SER A 47 -29.19 -14.91 26.29
N CYS A 48 -27.95 -15.22 26.68
CA CYS A 48 -27.58 -16.47 27.35
C CYS A 48 -27.99 -16.54 28.83
N VAL A 49 -28.49 -15.45 29.43
CA VAL A 49 -28.99 -15.47 30.81
C VAL A 49 -30.28 -16.28 30.89
N THR A 50 -30.25 -17.39 31.63
CA THR A 50 -31.40 -18.27 31.85
C THR A 50 -32.30 -17.70 32.95
N PRO A 51 -33.63 -17.64 32.76
CA PRO A 51 -34.54 -17.23 33.81
C PRO A 51 -34.63 -18.29 34.92
N PHE A 52 -34.91 -17.86 36.16
CA PHE A 52 -35.08 -18.74 37.32
C PHE A 52 -36.27 -19.71 37.17
N LEU A 53 -37.26 -19.37 36.34
CA LEU A 53 -38.43 -20.19 36.03
C LEU A 53 -38.51 -20.39 34.51
N ILE A 54 -38.43 -21.64 34.06
CA ILE A 54 -38.39 -21.98 32.63
C ILE A 54 -39.82 -22.10 32.10
N ASN A 55 -40.18 -21.22 31.17
CA ASN A 55 -41.35 -21.40 30.32
C ASN A 55 -40.90 -22.00 28.97
N PRO A 56 -41.34 -23.22 28.61
CA PRO A 56 -40.90 -23.89 27.38
C PRO A 56 -41.07 -23.08 26.10
N GLU A 57 -42.18 -22.36 25.93
CA GLU A 57 -42.43 -21.56 24.71
C GLU A 57 -41.48 -20.36 24.62
N LEU A 58 -41.23 -19.69 25.75
CA LEU A 58 -40.28 -18.58 25.82
C LEU A 58 -38.84 -19.07 25.61
N GLU A 59 -38.50 -20.25 26.12
CA GLU A 59 -37.17 -20.83 25.95
C GLU A 59 -36.91 -21.23 24.50
N ILE A 60 -37.89 -21.82 23.80
CA ILE A 60 -37.78 -22.11 22.36
C ILE A 60 -37.52 -20.83 21.56
N ASN A 61 -38.29 -19.77 21.83
CA ASN A 61 -38.10 -18.48 21.16
C ASN A 61 -36.72 -17.87 21.44
N ARG A 62 -36.25 -17.96 22.68
CA ARG A 62 -34.92 -17.50 23.07
C ARG A 62 -33.81 -18.28 22.37
N LEU A 63 -33.92 -19.61 22.31
CA LEU A 63 -32.96 -20.46 21.61
C LEU A 63 -32.94 -20.16 20.10
N ASN A 64 -34.11 -19.97 19.49
CA ASN A 64 -34.20 -19.55 18.08
C ASN A 64 -33.52 -18.20 17.84
N PHE A 65 -33.71 -17.23 18.74
CA PHE A 65 -33.05 -15.93 18.66
C PHE A 65 -31.52 -16.06 18.78
N ILE A 66 -31.03 -16.86 19.73
CA ILE A 66 -29.59 -17.14 19.89
C ILE A 66 -29.03 -17.80 18.62
N ALA A 67 -29.75 -18.76 18.03
CA ALA A 67 -29.34 -19.41 16.79
C ALA A 67 -29.19 -18.40 15.64
N GLN A 68 -30.16 -17.48 15.48
CA GLN A 68 -30.08 -16.41 14.47
C GLN A 68 -28.89 -15.48 14.70
N LEU A 69 -28.62 -15.08 15.95
CA LEU A 69 -27.46 -14.24 16.27
C LEU A 69 -26.14 -14.95 15.99
N ASN A 70 -26.06 -16.27 16.24
CA ASN A 70 -24.87 -17.06 15.92
C ASN A 70 -24.64 -17.16 14.40
N GLU A 71 -25.69 -17.37 13.61
CA GLU A 71 -25.60 -17.38 12.14
C GLU A 71 -25.12 -16.00 11.62
N GLN A 72 -25.65 -14.91 12.17
CA GLN A 72 -25.18 -13.55 11.86
C GLN A 72 -23.70 -13.35 12.24
N LYS A 73 -23.27 -13.87 13.40
CA LYS A 73 -21.87 -13.81 13.83
C LYS A 73 -20.95 -14.59 12.88
N GLU A 74 -21.35 -15.78 12.45
CA GLU A 74 -20.57 -16.59 11.51
C GLU A 74 -20.44 -15.91 10.14
N THR A 75 -21.54 -15.36 9.61
CA THR A 75 -21.53 -14.65 8.33
C THR A 75 -20.63 -13.40 8.36
N LEU A 76 -20.74 -12.57 9.40
CA LEU A 76 -19.84 -11.42 9.59
C LEU A 76 -18.39 -11.86 9.82
N GLY A 77 -18.15 -12.97 10.52
CA GLY A 77 -16.82 -13.54 10.70
C GLY A 77 -16.17 -13.95 9.37
N LEU A 78 -16.94 -14.51 8.44
CA LEU A 78 -16.46 -14.81 7.08
C LEU A 78 -16.15 -13.54 6.28
N ILE A 79 -16.99 -12.50 6.39
CA ILE A 79 -16.76 -11.21 5.74
C ILE A 79 -15.47 -10.58 6.27
N LEU A 80 -15.27 -10.58 7.59
CA LEU A 80 -14.06 -10.05 8.21
C LEU A 80 -12.80 -10.76 7.71
N LYS A 81 -12.82 -12.10 7.63
CA LYS A 81 -11.70 -12.88 7.07
C LYS A 81 -11.41 -12.51 5.62
N LYS A 82 -12.44 -12.26 4.81
CA LYS A 82 -12.26 -11.79 3.42
C LYS A 82 -11.61 -10.40 3.37
N HIS A 83 -12.05 -9.46 4.20
CA HIS A 83 -11.43 -8.14 4.30
C HIS A 83 -9.97 -8.23 4.72
N GLN A 84 -9.64 -9.01 5.76
CA GLN A 84 -8.27 -9.21 6.21
C GLN A 84 -7.37 -9.81 5.12
N ALA A 85 -7.85 -10.81 4.38
CA ALA A 85 -7.12 -11.38 3.26
C ALA A 85 -6.89 -10.36 2.13
N LEU A 86 -7.85 -9.47 1.89
CA LEU A 86 -7.72 -8.38 0.92
C LEU A 86 -6.72 -7.32 1.39
N GLU A 87 -6.77 -6.92 2.67
CA GLU A 87 -5.82 -5.98 3.28
C GLU A 87 -4.37 -6.47 3.12
N ILE A 88 -4.11 -7.75 3.41
CA ILE A 88 -2.78 -8.36 3.23
C ILE A 88 -2.32 -8.23 1.77
N LYS A 89 -3.18 -8.61 0.81
CA LYS A 89 -2.86 -8.50 -0.62
C LYS A 89 -2.58 -7.06 -1.05
N LEU A 90 -3.32 -6.09 -0.51
CA LEU A 90 -3.12 -4.67 -0.82
C LEU A 90 -1.82 -4.14 -0.21
N LYS A 91 -1.50 -4.51 1.03
CA LYS A 91 -0.25 -4.17 1.71
C LYS A 91 0.97 -4.72 0.97
N ASP A 92 0.89 -5.97 0.50
CA ASP A 92 1.93 -6.58 -0.31
C ASP A 92 2.14 -5.84 -1.64
N LYS A 93 1.05 -5.51 -2.34
CA LYS A 93 1.13 -4.74 -3.59
C LYS A 93 1.74 -3.36 -3.37
N LEU A 94 1.32 -2.64 -2.32
CA LEU A 94 1.89 -1.36 -1.93
C LEU A 94 3.38 -1.45 -1.65
N HIS A 95 3.81 -2.50 -0.96
CA HIS A 95 5.22 -2.73 -0.66
C HIS A 95 6.04 -2.95 -1.94
N ARG A 96 5.53 -3.74 -2.89
CA ARG A 96 6.16 -3.97 -4.20
C ARG A 96 6.27 -2.66 -4.99
N THR A 97 5.17 -1.93 -5.16
CA THR A 97 5.17 -0.65 -5.89
C THR A 97 6.12 0.38 -5.25
N LYS A 98 6.20 0.43 -3.91
CA LYS A 98 7.15 1.29 -3.20
C LYS A 98 8.61 0.89 -3.48
N THR A 99 8.89 -0.39 -3.57
CA THR A 99 10.22 -0.91 -3.88
C THR A 99 10.60 -0.58 -5.33
N GLU A 100 9.68 -0.78 -6.28
CA GLU A 100 9.87 -0.42 -7.69
C GLU A 100 10.16 1.07 -7.86
N LEU A 101 9.39 1.95 -7.21
CA LEU A 101 9.66 3.40 -7.22
C LEU A 101 11.06 3.73 -6.71
N LYS A 102 11.47 3.16 -5.57
CA LYS A 102 12.82 3.37 -5.03
C LYS A 102 13.93 2.89 -5.96
N MET A 103 13.70 1.81 -6.70
CA MET A 103 14.67 1.31 -7.68
C MET A 103 14.81 2.30 -8.85
N LEU A 104 13.70 2.86 -9.33
CA LEU A 104 13.71 3.85 -10.41
C LEU A 104 14.35 5.17 -9.95
N GLU A 105 14.08 5.62 -8.72
CA GLU A 105 14.73 6.79 -8.11
C GLU A 105 16.26 6.61 -8.09
N ARG A 106 16.74 5.49 -7.56
CA ARG A 106 18.19 5.15 -7.54
C ARG A 106 18.80 5.01 -8.93
N TYR A 107 18.01 4.61 -9.92
CA TYR A 107 18.46 4.55 -11.30
C TYR A 107 18.64 5.97 -11.87
N LEU A 108 17.67 6.86 -11.64
CA LEU A 108 17.75 8.28 -12.04
C LEU A 108 18.94 9.00 -11.40
N GLU A 109 19.17 8.79 -10.10
CA GLU A 109 20.31 9.38 -9.39
C GLU A 109 21.65 8.97 -10.02
N ARG A 110 21.80 7.68 -10.36
CA ARG A 110 22.99 7.15 -11.03
C ARG A 110 23.17 7.73 -12.43
N GLU A 111 22.11 7.81 -13.22
CA GLU A 111 22.13 8.43 -14.54
C GLU A 111 22.55 9.91 -14.47
N GLN A 112 22.02 10.67 -13.51
CA GLN A 112 22.39 12.07 -13.32
C GLN A 112 23.87 12.21 -12.93
N HIS A 113 24.36 11.39 -12.00
CA HIS A 113 25.76 11.41 -11.62
C HIS A 113 26.68 11.06 -12.80
N ASN A 114 26.32 10.07 -13.61
CA ASN A 114 27.09 9.68 -14.80
C ASN A 114 27.13 10.81 -15.83
N GLN A 115 26.00 11.46 -16.09
CA GLN A 115 25.93 12.59 -17.03
C GLN A 115 26.79 13.78 -16.55
N GLN A 116 26.74 14.12 -15.25
CA GLN A 116 27.60 15.16 -14.68
C GLN A 116 29.09 14.80 -14.79
N GLY A 117 29.44 13.54 -14.55
CA GLY A 117 30.81 13.05 -14.71
C GLY A 117 31.30 13.13 -16.15
N GLN A 118 30.47 12.79 -17.13
CA GLN A 118 30.80 12.94 -18.55
C GLN A 118 30.98 14.40 -18.95
N GLN A 119 30.09 15.29 -18.51
CA GLN A 119 30.21 16.73 -18.79
C GLN A 119 31.50 17.32 -18.24
N LYS A 120 31.91 16.93 -17.02
CA LYS A 120 33.20 17.34 -16.45
C LYS A 120 34.38 16.88 -17.29
N LYS A 121 34.40 15.60 -17.71
CA LYS A 121 35.46 15.06 -18.56
C LYS A 121 35.55 15.75 -19.92
N ILE A 122 34.41 16.04 -20.55
CA ILE A 122 34.36 16.80 -21.81
C ILE A 122 34.93 18.20 -21.61
N HIS A 123 34.58 18.85 -20.50
CA HIS A 123 35.08 20.19 -20.19
C HIS A 123 36.59 20.20 -19.91
N GLU A 124 37.09 19.26 -19.11
CA GLU A 124 38.53 19.06 -18.85
C GLU A 124 39.30 18.81 -20.14
N HIS A 125 38.82 17.90 -20.99
CA HIS A 125 39.44 17.62 -22.29
C HIS A 125 39.46 18.87 -23.19
N SER A 126 38.37 19.63 -23.22
CA SER A 126 38.29 20.88 -24.00
C SER A 126 39.27 21.94 -23.47
N LEU A 127 39.47 22.03 -22.16
CA LEU A 127 40.46 22.92 -21.54
C LEU A 127 41.89 22.48 -21.90
N ASP A 128 42.18 21.19 -21.80
CA ASP A 128 43.48 20.62 -22.14
C ASP A 128 43.83 20.87 -23.61
N GLU A 129 42.89 20.63 -24.53
CA GLU A 129 43.05 20.95 -25.96
C GLU A 129 43.29 22.44 -26.19
N TRP A 130 42.56 23.32 -25.49
CA TRP A 130 42.76 24.77 -25.60
C TRP A 130 44.16 25.20 -25.14
N VAL A 131 44.65 24.62 -24.03
CA VAL A 131 46.01 24.87 -23.51
C VAL A 131 47.06 24.41 -24.53
N ILE A 132 46.92 23.22 -25.09
CA ILE A 132 47.83 22.68 -26.11
C ILE A 132 47.85 23.58 -27.35
N GLN A 133 46.68 23.99 -27.86
CA GLN A 133 46.59 24.87 -29.02
C GLN A 133 47.24 26.23 -28.76
N LYS A 134 47.09 26.80 -27.55
CA LYS A 134 47.73 28.05 -27.18
C LYS A 134 49.25 27.90 -27.12
N ARG A 135 49.76 26.85 -26.47
CA ARG A 135 51.21 26.58 -26.38
C ARG A 135 51.85 26.43 -27.76
N ASN A 136 51.25 25.64 -28.65
CA ASN A 136 51.73 25.43 -30.01
C ASN A 136 51.74 26.71 -30.87
N ARG A 137 50.91 27.72 -30.54
CA ARG A 137 50.96 29.03 -31.22
C ARG A 137 52.11 29.90 -30.77
N TYR A 138 52.57 29.77 -29.52
CA TYR A 138 53.70 30.55 -29.00
C TYR A 138 55.06 29.93 -29.37
N GLU A 139 55.13 28.61 -29.56
CA GLU A 139 56.38 27.91 -29.96
C GLU A 139 56.67 28.00 -31.47
N ASN A 140 55.72 28.46 -32.30
CA ASN A 140 55.86 28.64 -33.75
C ASN A 140 56.02 30.11 -34.19
N GLN A 141 56.31 31.01 -33.25
CA GLN A 141 56.68 32.42 -33.49
C GLN A 141 58.16 32.62 -33.17
#